data_AF-A0A6A3BVF7-F1
#
_entry.id   AF-A0A6A3BVF7-F1
#
_cell.length_a   1.000
_cell.length_b   1.000
_cell.length_c   1.000
_cell.angle_alpha   90.00
_cell.angle_beta   90.00
_cell.angle_gamma   90.00
#
_symmetry.space_group_name_H-M   'P 1'
#
loop_
_entity.id
_entity.type
_entity.pdbx_description
1 polymer ?
#
loop_
_entity_poly.entity_id
_entity_poly.type
_entity_poly.pdbx_seq_one_letter_code
_entity_poly.pdbx_strand_id
1 'polypeptide(L)'
;MEVAQTMKVLGVELQAPIYKVTFTATSATKSSYDVFIKDMINSLIVHGSSVQGFPVLPPRTMSPTDLHRYVVVELTSSAKKVSLVIDSVTAYILGYRPADGTASYWFKDVSAAVQNLFFQGTTRVNLGFDGSYDDLKTKAGGVDRDQIPLGFGELRQKIQSLNYYTPQADVKQVAKALVVCVQMVSEAARLKIIQQQIAALAPLVPGGPDKTLYPDGVMKAYETSWGKLSDAVQDAKPDGNFTKSVTVVTDQMFTALWHLCVPLSQYCKKRLPPHTLLPPFFLASVGHRLPCHPGDLLGRHFLTVSYERFCMCHARPNTLGIRASYARASEAIRPRASERIQQRPSEGLFNYAEMEVAM
;
A
#
# COMPACT_ATOMS: atom_id res chain seq x y z
N MET A 1 -6.71 31.19 11.87
CA MET A 1 -6.20 30.96 13.24
C MET A 1 -7.41 31.07 14.13
N GLU A 2 -8.12 29.96 14.30
CA GLU A 2 -9.37 29.92 15.06
C GLU A 2 -9.27 28.81 16.08
N VAL A 3 -9.78 29.14 17.25
CA VAL A 3 -9.21 28.84 18.55
C VAL A 3 -9.80 27.54 19.08
N ALA A 4 -8.92 26.66 19.55
CA ALA A 4 -9.27 25.53 20.39
C ALA A 4 -10.01 26.03 21.64
N GLN A 5 -11.24 25.53 21.87
CA GLN A 5 -11.88 25.64 23.17
C GLN A 5 -11.89 24.27 23.83
N THR A 6 -11.22 24.21 24.97
CA THR A 6 -11.32 23.15 25.96
C THR A 6 -11.55 23.81 27.31
N MET A 7 -12.57 23.34 28.05
CA MET A 7 -12.53 23.06 29.50
C MET A 7 -13.96 22.94 30.09
N LYS A 8 -14.30 21.79 30.69
CA LYS A 8 -14.43 21.72 32.16
C LYS A 8 -14.49 20.28 32.74
N VAL A 9 -13.48 20.03 33.56
CA VAL A 9 -13.30 19.12 34.70
C VAL A 9 -14.59 18.59 35.37
N LEU A 10 -14.85 17.30 35.19
CA LEU A 10 -15.34 16.31 36.17
C LEU A 10 -14.88 14.92 35.70
N GLY A 11 -13.66 14.51 36.06
CA GLY A 11 -13.19 13.12 35.99
C GLY A 11 -13.03 12.48 34.59
N VAL A 12 -11.87 12.72 33.98
CA VAL A 12 -11.36 12.12 32.72
C VAL A 12 -12.03 12.64 31.44
N GLU A 13 -11.53 13.76 30.94
CA GLU A 13 -11.58 14.03 29.51
C GLU A 13 -10.20 14.51 29.04
N LEU A 14 -9.42 13.54 28.55
CA LEU A 14 -8.20 13.76 27.79
C LEU A 14 -8.24 12.72 26.65
N GLN A 15 -9.03 12.99 25.60
CA GLN A 15 -8.89 12.25 24.34
C GLN A 15 -8.36 13.20 23.27
N ALA A 16 -7.04 13.21 23.12
CA ALA A 16 -6.34 13.78 21.98
C ALA A 16 -5.13 12.89 21.63
N PRO A 17 -4.81 12.69 20.34
CA PRO A 17 -5.69 12.36 19.23
C PRO A 17 -5.54 10.88 18.84
N ILE A 18 -6.65 10.23 18.50
CA ILE A 18 -6.59 9.02 17.67
C ILE A 18 -6.11 9.49 16.28
N TYR A 19 -4.98 8.97 15.82
CA TYR A 19 -4.50 9.31 14.48
C TYR A 19 -5.52 8.83 13.46
N LYS A 20 -5.97 9.74 12.60
CA LYS A 20 -6.93 9.44 11.55
C LYS A 20 -6.27 9.62 10.18
N VAL A 21 -6.26 8.56 9.39
CA VAL A 21 -5.79 8.57 8.01
C VAL A 21 -6.99 8.28 7.10
N THR A 22 -7.10 8.98 5.97
CA THR A 22 -8.27 8.86 5.09
C THR A 22 -7.86 8.52 3.67
N PHE A 23 -8.63 7.65 3.02
CA PHE A 23 -8.45 7.32 1.61
C PHE A 23 -9.77 7.23 0.86
N THR A 24 -9.81 7.82 -0.34
CA THR A 24 -10.97 7.76 -1.23
C THR A 24 -10.65 6.91 -2.45
N ALA A 25 -11.24 5.71 -2.51
CA ALA A 25 -11.01 4.73 -3.56
C ALA A 25 -11.64 5.13 -4.91
N THR A 26 -12.64 6.01 -4.93
CA THR A 26 -13.34 6.47 -6.16
C THR A 26 -12.49 7.37 -7.03
N SER A 27 -11.74 8.29 -6.42
CA SER A 27 -10.84 9.21 -7.11
C SER A 27 -9.38 8.79 -6.97
N ALA A 28 -9.13 7.52 -6.69
CA ALA A 28 -7.80 6.98 -6.46
C ALA A 28 -6.93 7.17 -7.71
N THR A 29 -5.76 7.74 -7.48
CA THR A 29 -4.64 7.80 -8.42
C THR A 29 -3.41 7.18 -7.75
N LYS A 30 -2.38 6.88 -8.53
CA LYS A 30 -1.09 6.42 -7.99
C LYS A 30 -0.58 7.37 -6.89
N SER A 31 -0.61 8.68 -7.18
CA SER A 31 -0.14 9.72 -6.27
C SER A 31 -0.94 9.76 -4.97
N SER A 32 -2.28 9.75 -5.04
CA SER A 32 -3.10 9.78 -3.83
C SER A 32 -2.94 8.53 -2.97
N TYR A 33 -2.69 7.37 -3.59
CA TYR A 33 -2.42 6.13 -2.84
C TYR A 33 -1.03 6.15 -2.20
N ASP A 34 -0.01 6.66 -2.91
CA ASP A 34 1.33 6.84 -2.35
C ASP A 34 1.33 7.80 -1.14
N VAL A 35 0.56 8.89 -1.22
CA VAL A 35 0.35 9.82 -0.10
C VAL A 35 -0.36 9.13 1.06
N PHE A 36 -1.45 8.40 0.77
CA PHE A 36 -2.18 7.66 1.78
C PHE A 36 -1.30 6.66 2.55
N ILE A 37 -0.51 5.85 1.85
CA ILE A 37 0.38 4.88 2.50
C ILE A 37 1.49 5.58 3.29
N LYS A 38 2.01 6.71 2.80
CA LYS A 38 2.98 7.52 3.55
C LYS A 38 2.37 8.07 4.85
N ASP A 39 1.16 8.60 4.80
CA ASP A 39 0.46 9.12 5.98
C ASP A 39 0.14 7.99 6.97
N MET A 40 -0.23 6.81 6.44
CA MET A 40 -0.40 5.59 7.24
C MET A 40 0.89 5.23 7.97
N ILE A 41 2.02 5.13 7.28
CA ILE A 41 3.33 4.83 7.88
C ILE A 41 3.68 5.87 8.96
N ASN A 42 3.54 7.16 8.66
CA ASN A 42 3.82 8.23 9.63
C ASN A 42 2.93 8.15 10.88
N SER A 43 1.69 7.66 10.74
CA SER A 43 0.79 7.46 11.87
C SER A 43 1.08 6.21 12.70
N LEU A 44 1.73 5.22 12.10
CA LEU A 44 2.15 3.99 12.80
C LEU A 44 3.39 4.22 13.67
N ILE A 45 4.28 5.13 13.26
CA ILE A 45 5.56 5.35 13.95
C ILE A 45 5.38 6.38 15.05
N VAL A 46 5.61 5.95 16.29
CA VAL A 46 5.64 6.86 17.45
C VAL A 46 7.08 7.40 17.61
N HIS A 47 7.21 8.73 17.65
CA HIS A 47 8.47 9.48 17.81
C HIS A 47 9.53 9.33 16.70
N GLY A 48 9.17 8.84 15.51
CA GLY A 48 10.11 8.77 14.37
C GLY A 48 11.25 7.76 14.55
N SER A 49 11.05 6.74 15.38
CA SER A 49 12.03 5.69 15.65
C SER A 49 12.45 4.98 14.36
N SER A 50 13.76 4.73 14.21
CA SER A 50 14.30 4.00 13.07
C SER A 50 15.53 3.18 13.44
N VAL A 51 15.72 2.06 12.74
CA VAL A 51 16.89 1.18 12.84
C VAL A 51 17.42 0.94 11.44
N GLN A 52 18.73 1.12 11.24
CA GLN A 52 19.36 1.05 9.91
C GLN A 52 18.70 1.97 8.86
N GLY A 53 18.03 3.05 9.29
CA GLY A 53 17.29 3.96 8.40
C GLY A 53 15.90 3.46 7.97
N PHE A 54 15.45 2.31 8.49
CA PHE A 54 14.07 1.83 8.34
C PHE A 54 13.25 2.29 9.55
N PRO A 55 12.06 2.87 9.34
CA PRO A 55 11.15 3.14 10.44
C PRO A 55 10.80 1.87 11.23
N VAL A 56 10.66 2.01 12.55
CA VAL A 56 10.30 0.90 13.44
C VAL A 56 8.99 1.22 14.15
N LEU A 57 8.12 0.21 14.26
CA LEU A 57 6.88 0.30 15.01
C LEU A 57 7.14 0.51 16.51
N PRO A 58 6.16 1.01 17.27
CA PRO A 58 6.28 1.14 18.70
C PRO A 58 6.46 -0.22 19.38
N PRO A 59 7.14 -0.28 20.53
CA PRO A 59 7.40 -1.53 21.21
C PRO A 59 6.11 -2.21 21.69
N ARG A 60 6.11 -3.55 21.67
CA ARG A 60 4.96 -4.37 22.13
C ARG A 60 4.56 -4.16 23.59
N THR A 61 5.44 -3.55 24.39
CA THR A 61 5.19 -3.16 25.78
C THR A 61 4.28 -1.92 25.90
N MET A 62 3.98 -1.23 24.79
CA MET A 62 3.04 -0.11 24.78
C MET A 62 1.65 -0.56 25.27
N SER A 63 1.09 0.17 26.24
CA SER A 63 -0.14 -0.22 26.90
C SER A 63 -1.30 -0.36 25.89
N PRO A 64 -2.11 -1.44 25.96
CA PRO A 64 -3.33 -1.56 25.16
C PRO A 64 -4.36 -0.46 25.42
N THR A 65 -4.26 0.27 26.53
CA THR A 65 -5.15 1.40 26.86
C THR A 65 -4.60 2.75 26.40
N ASP A 66 -3.39 2.79 25.84
CA ASP A 66 -2.81 4.01 25.26
C ASP A 66 -3.46 4.28 23.90
N LEU A 67 -4.11 5.43 23.74
CA LEU A 67 -4.75 5.80 22.47
C LEU A 67 -3.74 6.08 21.35
N HIS A 68 -2.49 6.40 21.69
CA HIS A 68 -1.42 6.57 20.70
C HIS A 68 -0.97 5.24 20.06
N ARG A 69 -1.40 4.10 20.63
CA ARG A 69 -1.19 2.78 20.05
C ARG A 69 -2.06 2.51 18.81
N TYR A 70 -3.03 3.36 18.50
CA TYR A 70 -4.01 3.03 17.48
C TYR A 70 -4.16 4.11 16.42
N VAL A 71 -4.36 3.63 15.20
CA VAL A 71 -4.69 4.44 14.03
C VAL A 71 -6.08 4.06 13.55
N VAL A 72 -6.91 5.05 13.27
CA VAL A 72 -8.19 4.86 12.57
C VAL A 72 -8.02 5.21 11.10
N VAL A 73 -8.22 4.22 10.23
CA VAL A 73 -8.18 4.41 8.78
C VAL A 73 -9.61 4.50 8.25
N GLU A 74 -9.96 5.63 7.64
CA GLU A 74 -11.25 5.83 6.99
C GLU A 74 -11.13 5.59 5.49
N LEU A 75 -11.78 4.53 5.02
CA LEU A 75 -11.85 4.18 3.60
C LEU A 75 -13.21 4.61 3.05
N THR A 76 -13.18 5.40 1.98
CA THR A 76 -14.38 5.95 1.34
C THR A 76 -14.47 5.46 -0.10
N SER A 77 -15.65 4.95 -0.45
CA SER A 77 -16.13 4.73 -1.82
C SER A 77 -17.15 5.82 -2.19
N SER A 78 -17.76 5.77 -3.38
CA SER A 78 -18.63 6.84 -3.87
C SER A 78 -19.82 7.18 -2.96
N ALA A 79 -20.38 6.19 -2.26
CA ALA A 79 -21.55 6.37 -1.40
C ALA A 79 -21.39 5.77 0.01
N LYS A 80 -20.29 5.05 0.27
CA LYS A 80 -20.11 4.28 1.51
C LYS A 80 -18.73 4.47 2.08
N LYS A 81 -18.67 4.42 3.41
CA LYS A 81 -17.48 4.68 4.20
C LYS A 81 -17.35 3.64 5.29
N VAL A 82 -16.12 3.23 5.56
CA VAL A 82 -15.80 2.32 6.66
C VAL A 82 -14.58 2.84 7.40
N SER A 83 -14.60 2.75 8.73
CA SER A 83 -13.46 3.05 9.59
C SER A 83 -12.86 1.75 10.09
N LEU A 84 -11.56 1.55 9.85
CA LEU A 84 -10.78 0.42 10.35
C LEU A 84 -9.98 0.88 11.57
N VAL A 85 -9.85 0.04 12.59
CA VAL A 85 -8.93 0.28 13.72
C VAL A 85 -7.69 -0.56 13.50
N ILE A 86 -6.52 0.05 13.54
CA ILE A 86 -5.23 -0.59 13.32
C ILE A 86 -4.36 -0.42 14.57
N ASP A 87 -3.74 -1.52 15.02
CA ASP A 87 -2.75 -1.52 16.11
C ASP A 87 -1.39 -1.08 15.57
N SER A 88 -0.84 0.04 16.05
CA SER A 88 0.42 0.59 15.58
C SER A 88 1.61 -0.30 15.91
N VAL A 89 1.51 -1.14 16.94
CA VAL A 89 2.57 -2.08 17.34
C VAL A 89 2.73 -3.23 16.34
N THR A 90 1.69 -3.54 15.57
CA THR A 90 1.71 -4.68 14.64
C THR A 90 1.33 -4.31 13.21
N ALA A 91 0.76 -3.12 12.99
CA ALA A 91 0.04 -2.71 11.79
C ALA A 91 -1.16 -3.60 11.40
N TYR A 92 -1.68 -4.43 12.32
CA TYR A 92 -2.87 -5.25 12.05
C TYR A 92 -4.18 -4.50 12.26
N ILE A 93 -5.15 -4.81 11.39
CA ILE A 93 -6.55 -4.40 11.58
C ILE A 93 -7.14 -5.21 12.74
N LEU A 94 -7.79 -4.54 13.67
CA LEU A 94 -8.47 -5.13 14.83
C LEU A 94 -9.98 -5.26 14.62
N GLY A 95 -10.55 -4.37 13.82
CA GLY A 95 -11.98 -4.31 13.60
C GLY A 95 -12.36 -3.15 12.69
N TYR A 96 -13.66 -3.05 12.41
CA TYR A 96 -14.19 -2.00 11.56
C TYR A 96 -15.57 -1.51 11.99
N ARG A 97 -15.93 -0.32 11.52
CA ARG A 97 -17.26 0.27 11.67
C ARG A 97 -17.74 0.86 10.34
N PRO A 98 -18.90 0.43 9.81
CA PRO A 98 -19.61 1.14 8.76
C PRO A 98 -20.04 2.54 9.25
N ALA A 99 -19.84 3.58 8.43
CA ALA A 99 -20.16 4.96 8.84
C ALA A 99 -21.65 5.15 9.20
N ASP A 100 -22.54 4.54 8.41
CA ASP A 100 -23.99 4.62 8.60
C ASP A 100 -24.53 3.51 9.54
N GLY A 101 -23.65 2.70 10.12
CA GLY A 101 -24.01 1.54 10.94
C GLY A 101 -24.18 1.86 12.43
N THR A 102 -25.10 1.14 13.07
CA THR A 102 -25.28 1.13 14.54
C THR A 102 -24.36 0.13 15.25
N ALA A 103 -23.65 -0.71 14.50
CA ALA A 103 -22.77 -1.74 15.02
C ALA A 103 -21.30 -1.48 14.65
N SER A 104 -20.39 -1.98 15.49
CA SER A 104 -18.96 -2.14 15.20
C SER A 104 -18.59 -3.62 15.26
N TYR A 105 -17.66 -4.03 14.41
CA TYR A 105 -17.31 -5.42 14.18
C TYR A 105 -15.85 -5.68 14.51
N TRP A 106 -15.58 -6.68 15.33
CA TRP A 106 -14.28 -6.92 15.94
C TRP A 106 -13.83 -8.36 15.74
N PHE A 107 -12.54 -8.55 15.48
CA PHE A 107 -11.94 -9.88 15.47
C PHE A 107 -12.02 -10.51 16.88
N LYS A 108 -12.07 -11.85 16.92
CA LYS A 108 -12.41 -12.61 18.13
C LYS A 108 -11.39 -12.44 19.27
N ASP A 109 -10.15 -12.12 18.92
CA ASP A 109 -8.98 -11.99 19.78
C ASP A 109 -8.79 -10.56 20.32
N VAL A 110 -9.63 -9.60 19.90
CA VAL A 110 -9.56 -8.22 20.39
C VAL A 110 -10.26 -8.11 21.73
N SER A 111 -9.52 -7.72 22.77
CA SER A 111 -10.05 -7.59 24.13
C SER A 111 -11.13 -6.50 24.25
N ALA A 112 -12.08 -6.70 25.15
CA ALA A 112 -13.13 -5.73 25.44
C ALA A 112 -12.56 -4.36 25.87
N ALA A 113 -11.42 -4.35 26.57
CA ALA A 113 -10.74 -3.11 26.96
C ALA A 113 -10.37 -2.25 25.73
N VAL A 114 -9.85 -2.87 24.66
CA VAL A 114 -9.52 -2.18 23.40
C VAL A 114 -10.78 -1.78 22.65
N GLN A 115 -11.77 -2.67 22.55
CA GLN A 115 -13.05 -2.34 21.91
C GLN A 115 -13.78 -1.18 22.61
N ASN A 116 -13.55 -1.01 23.92
CA ASN A 116 -14.07 0.09 24.73
C ASN A 116 -13.33 1.41 24.52
N LEU A 117 -12.27 1.47 23.72
CA LEU A 117 -11.62 2.73 23.36
C LEU A 117 -12.26 3.36 22.11
N PHE A 118 -12.88 2.54 21.26
CA PHE A 118 -13.34 2.94 19.94
C PHE A 118 -14.85 2.78 19.77
N PHE A 119 -15.39 3.54 18.81
CA PHE A 119 -16.77 3.41 18.34
C PHE A 119 -17.81 3.36 19.46
N GLN A 120 -17.68 4.28 20.43
CA GLN A 120 -18.62 4.39 21.54
C GLN A 120 -20.06 4.54 21.06
N GLY A 121 -21.00 3.96 21.81
CA GLY A 121 -22.42 3.99 21.46
C GLY A 121 -22.81 3.04 20.33
N THR A 122 -21.91 2.19 19.83
CA THR A 122 -22.24 1.13 18.86
C THR A 122 -22.50 -0.21 19.56
N THR A 123 -23.33 -1.05 18.92
CA THR A 123 -23.43 -2.47 19.28
C THR A 123 -22.15 -3.18 18.83
N ARG A 124 -21.36 -3.69 19.77
CA ARG A 124 -20.12 -4.41 19.47
C ARG A 124 -20.46 -5.85 19.09
N VAL A 125 -20.02 -6.27 17.90
CA VAL A 125 -20.28 -7.60 17.35
C VAL A 125 -18.94 -8.30 17.16
N ASN A 126 -18.84 -9.50 17.73
CA ASN A 126 -17.69 -10.39 17.50
C ASN A 126 -17.88 -11.11 16.16
N LEU A 127 -16.87 -11.05 15.30
CA LEU A 127 -16.88 -11.68 13.98
C LEU A 127 -16.81 -13.21 14.05
N GLY A 128 -16.32 -13.78 15.15
CA GLY A 128 -16.17 -15.23 15.34
C GLY A 128 -14.95 -15.85 14.64
N PHE A 129 -14.01 -15.01 14.21
CA PHE A 129 -12.71 -15.36 13.62
C PHE A 129 -11.67 -14.27 13.95
N ASP A 130 -10.39 -14.58 13.84
CA ASP A 130 -9.30 -13.61 14.00
C ASP A 130 -8.83 -13.03 12.66
N GLY A 131 -7.87 -12.09 12.72
CA GLY A 131 -7.32 -11.42 11.55
C GLY A 131 -6.26 -12.20 10.79
N SER A 132 -5.95 -13.45 11.17
CA SER A 132 -4.95 -14.26 10.47
C SER A 132 -5.45 -14.68 9.08
N TYR A 133 -4.52 -14.85 8.13
CA TYR A 133 -4.89 -15.31 6.79
C TYR A 133 -5.54 -16.70 6.79
N ASP A 134 -5.20 -17.58 7.74
CA ASP A 134 -5.78 -18.93 7.84
C ASP A 134 -7.26 -18.89 8.24
N ASP A 135 -7.60 -18.10 9.26
CA ASP A 135 -8.99 -17.89 9.68
C ASP A 135 -9.77 -17.15 8.58
N LEU A 136 -9.19 -16.10 8.00
CA LEU A 136 -9.80 -15.36 6.89
C LEU A 136 -10.09 -16.24 5.68
N LYS A 137 -9.15 -17.10 5.28
CA LYS A 137 -9.35 -18.10 4.21
C LYS A 137 -10.47 -19.06 4.54
N THR A 138 -10.48 -19.59 5.76
CA THR A 138 -11.53 -20.49 6.24
C THR A 138 -12.90 -19.82 6.12
N LYS A 139 -13.03 -18.58 6.59
CA LYS A 139 -14.29 -17.82 6.54
C LYS A 139 -14.64 -17.33 5.13
N ALA A 140 -13.66 -17.11 4.26
CA ALA A 140 -13.86 -16.81 2.85
C ALA A 140 -14.35 -18.03 2.02
N GLY A 141 -14.61 -19.16 2.68
CA GLY A 141 -15.09 -20.40 2.06
C GLY A 141 -13.96 -21.19 1.40
N GLY A 142 -12.78 -21.20 2.02
CA GLY A 142 -11.58 -21.89 1.52
C GLY A 142 -10.81 -21.14 0.43
N VAL A 143 -11.26 -19.93 0.07
CA VAL A 143 -10.62 -19.09 -0.94
C VAL A 143 -9.43 -18.37 -0.32
N ASP A 144 -8.23 -18.69 -0.80
CA ASP A 144 -6.98 -18.10 -0.32
C ASP A 144 -6.74 -16.71 -0.95
N ARG A 145 -5.78 -15.96 -0.41
CA ARG A 145 -5.53 -14.57 -0.81
C ARG A 145 -5.02 -14.42 -2.24
N ASP A 146 -4.37 -15.44 -2.81
CA ASP A 146 -3.98 -15.50 -4.23
C ASP A 146 -5.17 -15.70 -5.18
N GLN A 147 -6.35 -16.01 -4.66
CA GLN A 147 -7.60 -16.14 -5.41
C GLN A 147 -8.55 -14.95 -5.20
N ILE A 148 -8.12 -13.93 -4.46
CA ILE A 148 -8.89 -12.72 -4.18
C ILE A 148 -8.21 -11.56 -4.91
N PRO A 149 -8.86 -10.95 -5.91
CA PRO A 149 -8.25 -9.86 -6.66
C PRO A 149 -8.10 -8.61 -5.78
N LEU A 150 -6.98 -7.94 -5.95
CA LEU A 150 -6.67 -6.62 -5.42
C LEU A 150 -6.84 -5.56 -6.51
N GLY A 151 -7.14 -4.33 -6.11
CA GLY A 151 -7.31 -3.20 -7.03
C GLY A 151 -8.29 -2.17 -6.46
N PHE A 152 -8.28 -0.96 -7.02
CA PHE A 152 -9.14 0.11 -6.50
C PHE A 152 -10.63 -0.13 -6.75
N GLY A 153 -10.98 -0.78 -7.87
CA GLY A 153 -12.34 -1.26 -8.13
C GLY A 153 -12.79 -2.31 -7.11
N GLU A 154 -11.92 -3.27 -6.79
CA GLU A 154 -12.18 -4.28 -5.77
C GLU A 154 -12.34 -3.64 -4.39
N LEU A 155 -11.44 -2.74 -4.00
CA LEU A 155 -11.53 -2.02 -2.72
C LEU A 155 -12.86 -1.28 -2.58
N ARG A 156 -13.36 -0.60 -3.64
CA ARG A 156 -14.67 0.06 -3.62
C ARG A 156 -15.80 -0.92 -3.34
N GLN A 157 -15.81 -2.06 -4.00
CA GLN A 157 -16.82 -3.10 -3.78
C GLN A 157 -16.72 -3.66 -2.35
N LYS A 158 -15.52 -3.89 -1.83
CA LYS A 158 -15.32 -4.42 -0.48
C LYS A 158 -15.74 -3.43 0.60
N ILE A 159 -15.51 -2.12 0.41
CA ILE A 159 -16.06 -1.08 1.29
C ILE A 159 -17.59 -1.16 1.34
N GLN A 160 -18.26 -1.41 0.21
CA GLN A 160 -19.70 -1.63 0.19
C GLN A 160 -20.10 -2.91 0.92
N SER A 161 -19.42 -4.04 0.68
CA SER A 161 -19.71 -5.30 1.38
C SER A 161 -19.62 -5.17 2.90
N LEU A 162 -18.62 -4.44 3.41
CA LEU A 162 -18.48 -4.18 4.85
C LEU A 162 -19.64 -3.33 5.40
N ASN A 163 -20.21 -2.44 4.58
CA ASN A 163 -21.34 -1.59 4.99
C ASN A 163 -22.68 -2.32 5.04
N TYR A 164 -22.83 -3.42 4.28
CA TYR A 164 -24.08 -4.19 4.21
C TYR A 164 -23.99 -5.54 4.94
N TYR A 165 -23.00 -5.70 5.82
CA TYR A 165 -22.78 -6.95 6.53
C TYR A 165 -24.00 -7.33 7.38
N THR A 166 -24.60 -8.47 7.05
CA THR A 166 -25.54 -9.19 7.91
C THR A 166 -24.81 -10.36 8.56
N PRO A 167 -24.77 -10.43 9.91
CA PRO A 167 -24.19 -11.56 10.62
C PRO A 167 -24.68 -12.91 10.08
N GLN A 168 -23.75 -13.89 10.06
CA GLN A 168 -23.92 -15.24 9.52
C GLN A 168 -24.14 -15.33 8.00
N ALA A 169 -25.01 -14.52 7.40
CA ALA A 169 -25.31 -14.56 5.97
C ALA A 169 -24.14 -14.08 5.09
N ASP A 170 -23.42 -13.05 5.53
CA ASP A 170 -22.41 -12.35 4.72
C ASP A 170 -20.97 -12.56 5.20
N VAL A 171 -20.74 -13.51 6.12
CA VAL A 171 -19.41 -13.76 6.73
C VAL A 171 -18.35 -14.02 5.66
N LYS A 172 -18.70 -14.74 4.60
CA LYS A 172 -17.80 -15.03 3.48
C LYS A 172 -17.37 -13.77 2.73
N GLN A 173 -18.30 -12.85 2.50
CA GLN A 173 -18.08 -11.59 1.80
C GLN A 173 -17.25 -10.65 2.67
N VAL A 174 -17.51 -10.61 3.98
CA VAL A 174 -16.72 -9.83 4.95
C VAL A 174 -15.30 -10.34 5.07
N ALA A 175 -15.08 -11.66 5.17
CA ALA A 175 -13.74 -12.22 5.21
C ALA A 175 -12.92 -11.84 3.97
N LYS A 176 -13.52 -11.96 2.77
CA LYS A 176 -12.87 -11.51 1.52
C LYS A 176 -12.61 -10.01 1.50
N ALA A 177 -13.54 -9.21 2.03
CA ALA A 177 -13.37 -7.76 2.12
C ALA A 177 -12.21 -7.37 3.03
N LEU A 178 -12.09 -8.04 4.18
CA LEU A 178 -11.01 -7.83 5.13
C LEU A 178 -9.66 -8.27 4.54
N VAL A 179 -9.58 -9.35 3.78
CA VAL A 179 -8.34 -9.72 3.04
C VAL A 179 -7.88 -8.59 2.11
N VAL A 180 -8.80 -7.98 1.35
CA VAL A 180 -8.45 -6.85 0.48
C VAL A 180 -7.98 -5.65 1.29
N CYS A 181 -8.65 -5.32 2.41
CA CYS A 181 -8.22 -4.24 3.29
C CYS A 181 -6.84 -4.49 3.93
N VAL A 182 -6.57 -5.71 4.42
CA VAL A 182 -5.27 -6.07 4.98
C VAL A 182 -4.18 -5.90 3.94
N GLN A 183 -4.34 -6.45 2.73
CA GLN A 183 -3.31 -6.36 1.70
C GLN A 183 -3.10 -4.92 1.19
N MET A 184 -4.19 -4.15 0.99
CA MET A 184 -4.11 -2.80 0.44
C MET A 184 -3.81 -1.70 1.45
N VAL A 185 -3.82 -1.99 2.76
CA VAL A 185 -3.52 -1.02 3.82
C VAL A 185 -2.33 -1.49 4.66
N SER A 186 -2.47 -2.62 5.36
CA SER A 186 -1.45 -3.11 6.28
C SER A 186 -0.21 -3.62 5.55
N GLU A 187 -0.35 -4.50 4.56
CA GLU A 187 0.81 -5.05 3.85
C GLU A 187 1.50 -4.00 2.97
N ALA A 188 0.73 -3.13 2.33
CA ALA A 188 1.26 -1.99 1.61
C ALA A 188 2.05 -1.00 2.51
N ALA A 189 1.63 -0.81 3.77
CA ALA A 189 2.38 0.01 4.72
C ALA A 189 3.68 -0.66 5.21
N ARG A 190 3.70 -2.00 5.30
CA ARG A 190 4.89 -2.76 5.73
C ARG A 190 5.92 -2.94 4.63
N LEU A 191 5.46 -3.19 3.41
CA LEU A 191 6.27 -3.72 2.31
C LEU A 191 6.16 -2.83 1.09
N LYS A 192 7.27 -2.16 0.74
CA LYS A 192 7.31 -1.21 -0.37
C LYS A 192 6.95 -1.84 -1.71
N ILE A 193 7.35 -3.08 -1.90
CA ILE A 193 7.04 -3.85 -3.11
C ILE A 193 5.53 -4.00 -3.30
N ILE A 194 4.80 -4.31 -2.23
CA ILE A 194 3.34 -4.45 -2.26
C ILE A 194 2.68 -3.10 -2.52
N GLN A 195 3.13 -2.04 -1.85
CA GLN A 195 2.67 -0.67 -2.14
C GLN A 195 2.82 -0.35 -3.64
N GLN A 196 4.00 -0.58 -4.22
CA GLN A 196 4.29 -0.23 -5.61
C GLN A 196 3.42 -1.01 -6.60
N GLN A 197 3.25 -2.32 -6.36
CA GLN A 197 2.39 -3.16 -7.18
C GLN A 197 0.94 -2.67 -7.14
N ILE A 198 0.40 -2.35 -5.96
CA ILE A 198 -0.97 -1.85 -5.81
C ILE A 198 -1.11 -0.45 -6.42
N ALA A 199 -0.14 0.44 -6.20
CA ALA A 199 -0.14 1.79 -6.75
C ALA A 199 -0.17 1.78 -8.30
N ALA A 200 0.45 0.78 -8.94
CA ALA A 200 0.43 0.60 -10.39
C ALA A 200 -0.95 0.17 -10.95
N LEU A 201 -1.85 -0.32 -10.09
CA LEU A 201 -3.24 -0.64 -10.44
C LEU A 201 -4.12 0.61 -10.51
N ALA A 202 -3.64 1.75 -10.05
CA ALA A 202 -4.42 2.98 -10.04
C ALA A 202 -4.78 3.41 -11.47
N PRO A 203 -6.03 3.83 -11.72
CA PRO A 203 -6.40 4.44 -12.98
C PRO A 203 -5.49 5.63 -13.31
N LEU A 204 -5.17 5.81 -14.61
CA LEU A 204 -4.36 6.93 -15.08
C LEU A 204 -5.04 8.29 -14.85
N VAL A 205 -6.37 8.28 -14.86
CA VAL A 205 -7.23 9.43 -14.55
C VAL A 205 -8.30 9.00 -13.55
N PRO A 206 -8.75 9.88 -12.64
CA PRO A 206 -9.85 9.57 -11.73
C PRO A 206 -11.08 9.04 -12.49
N GLY A 207 -11.62 7.90 -12.07
CA GLY A 207 -12.75 7.24 -12.74
C GLY A 207 -12.42 6.47 -14.02
N GLY A 208 -11.12 6.32 -14.37
CA GLY A 208 -10.68 5.47 -15.48
C GLY A 208 -10.88 3.97 -15.21
N PRO A 209 -10.55 3.10 -16.19
CA PRO A 209 -10.76 1.66 -16.06
C PRO A 209 -9.96 1.05 -14.91
N ASP A 210 -10.61 0.17 -14.16
CA ASP A 210 -9.97 -0.55 -13.06
C ASP A 210 -9.05 -1.65 -13.57
N LYS A 211 -7.89 -1.76 -12.93
CA LYS A 211 -6.98 -2.89 -13.06
C LYS A 211 -7.06 -3.75 -11.81
N THR A 212 -6.77 -5.03 -11.96
CA THR A 212 -6.68 -5.97 -10.85
C THR A 212 -5.37 -6.75 -10.88
N LEU A 213 -4.98 -7.23 -9.71
CA LEU A 213 -3.84 -8.10 -9.47
C LEU A 213 -4.31 -9.25 -8.57
N TYR A 214 -3.83 -10.46 -8.83
CA TYR A 214 -3.92 -11.55 -7.87
C TYR A 214 -2.56 -11.68 -7.17
N PRO A 215 -2.50 -11.70 -5.84
CA PRO A 215 -1.25 -11.91 -5.11
C PRO A 215 -0.57 -13.20 -5.57
N ASP A 216 0.69 -13.10 -5.98
CA ASP A 216 1.46 -14.26 -6.42
C ASP A 216 2.24 -14.87 -5.24
N GLY A 217 2.95 -15.97 -5.52
CA GLY A 217 3.77 -16.65 -4.51
C GLY A 217 4.88 -15.76 -3.94
N VAL A 218 5.34 -14.74 -4.68
CA VAL A 218 6.38 -13.82 -4.23
C VAL A 218 5.80 -12.84 -3.21
N MET A 219 4.69 -12.17 -3.54
CA MET A 219 3.97 -11.29 -2.63
C MET A 219 3.62 -11.99 -1.32
N LYS A 220 3.09 -13.22 -1.41
CA LYS A 220 2.76 -14.06 -0.24
C LYS A 220 3.97 -14.37 0.64
N ALA A 221 5.13 -14.62 0.01
CA ALA A 221 6.36 -14.93 0.72
C ALA A 221 6.85 -13.73 1.55
N TYR A 222 6.74 -12.51 1.02
CA TYR A 222 7.10 -11.29 1.75
C TYR A 222 6.20 -11.04 2.95
N GLU A 223 4.89 -11.16 2.78
CA GLU A 223 3.90 -11.01 3.86
C GLU A 223 4.22 -11.98 5.02
N THR A 224 4.48 -13.24 4.67
CA THR A 224 4.78 -14.30 5.65
C THR A 224 6.16 -14.13 6.29
N SER A 225 7.08 -13.44 5.61
CA SER A 225 8.46 -13.23 6.08
C SER A 225 8.67 -11.91 6.79
N TRP A 226 7.67 -11.02 6.86
CA TRP A 226 7.82 -9.67 7.42
C TRP A 226 8.41 -9.66 8.84
N GLY A 227 7.98 -10.57 9.72
CA GLY A 227 8.54 -10.68 11.06
C GLY A 227 10.03 -11.06 11.05
N LYS A 228 10.41 -12.08 10.27
CA LYS A 228 11.81 -12.52 10.14
C LYS A 228 12.70 -11.45 9.50
N LEU A 229 12.18 -10.72 8.53
CA LEU A 229 12.87 -9.59 7.89
C LEU A 229 13.06 -8.46 8.90
N SER A 230 12.03 -8.14 9.69
CA SER A 230 12.10 -7.12 10.75
C SER A 230 13.16 -7.47 11.80
N ASP A 231 13.18 -8.72 12.26
CA ASP A 231 14.18 -9.19 13.23
C ASP A 231 15.60 -9.05 12.66
N ALA A 232 15.82 -9.47 11.41
CA ALA A 232 17.13 -9.39 10.78
C ALA A 232 17.61 -7.96 10.55
N VAL A 233 16.72 -7.01 10.24
CA VAL A 233 17.06 -5.59 10.14
C VAL A 233 17.44 -5.01 11.49
N GLN A 234 16.73 -5.38 12.54
CA GLN A 234 17.03 -4.89 13.90
C GLN A 234 18.31 -5.49 14.46
N ASP A 235 18.59 -6.76 14.15
CA ASP A 235 19.81 -7.46 14.52
C ASP A 235 20.99 -7.17 13.58
N ALA A 236 20.80 -6.34 12.55
CA ALA A 236 21.85 -6.05 11.58
C ALA A 236 23.01 -5.29 12.22
N LYS A 237 24.23 -5.63 11.79
CA LYS A 237 25.44 -4.92 12.18
C LYS A 237 25.38 -3.45 11.73
N PRO A 238 26.17 -2.53 12.33
CA PRO A 238 26.19 -1.11 11.94
C PRO A 238 26.54 -0.84 10.46
N ASP A 239 27.14 -1.80 9.77
CA ASP A 239 27.45 -1.73 8.33
C ASP A 239 26.27 -2.17 7.42
N GLY A 240 25.15 -2.56 8.01
CA GLY A 240 23.95 -3.05 7.33
C GLY A 240 23.94 -4.56 7.08
N ASN A 241 24.99 -5.29 7.44
CA ASN A 241 25.03 -6.74 7.22
C ASN A 241 24.16 -7.49 8.24
N PHE A 242 23.37 -8.44 7.76
CA PHE A 242 22.61 -9.32 8.64
C PHE A 242 23.55 -10.25 9.40
N THR A 243 23.24 -10.46 10.69
CA THR A 243 23.93 -11.43 11.54
C THR A 243 23.58 -12.86 11.16
N LYS A 244 22.36 -13.08 10.63
CA LYS A 244 21.88 -14.34 10.07
C LYS A 244 21.17 -14.07 8.75
N SER A 245 21.43 -14.88 7.73
CA SER A 245 20.75 -14.71 6.45
C SER A 245 19.26 -15.02 6.57
N VAL A 246 18.43 -14.23 5.90
CA VAL A 246 16.99 -14.46 5.83
C VAL A 246 16.65 -15.08 4.49
N THR A 247 15.89 -16.16 4.54
CA THR A 247 15.39 -16.84 3.35
C THR A 247 13.92 -16.50 3.13
N VAL A 248 13.62 -15.91 1.98
CA VAL A 248 12.25 -15.71 1.51
C VAL A 248 11.97 -16.83 0.50
N VAL A 249 11.10 -17.76 0.89
CA VAL A 249 10.74 -18.93 0.08
C VAL A 249 9.52 -18.58 -0.76
N THR A 250 9.66 -18.66 -2.07
CA THR A 250 8.55 -18.45 -3.01
C THR A 250 8.06 -19.79 -3.55
N ASP A 251 6.77 -19.90 -3.86
CA ASP A 251 6.17 -21.13 -4.41
C ASP A 251 6.74 -21.49 -5.81
N GLN A 252 7.50 -20.59 -6.44
CA GLN A 252 8.13 -20.79 -7.76
C GLN A 252 9.60 -21.24 -7.67
N MET A 253 10.03 -22.19 -6.84
CA MET A 253 11.43 -22.67 -6.76
C MET A 253 12.55 -21.60 -6.63
N PHE A 254 12.23 -20.31 -6.49
CA PHE A 254 13.18 -19.24 -6.30
C PHE A 254 13.29 -18.96 -4.81
N THR A 255 14.47 -19.24 -4.29
CA THR A 255 14.84 -18.92 -2.91
C THR A 255 15.67 -17.64 -2.96
N ALA A 256 15.15 -16.54 -2.43
CA ALA A 256 15.93 -15.32 -2.26
C ALA A 256 16.64 -15.37 -0.90
N LEU A 257 17.98 -15.28 -0.93
CA LEU A 257 18.82 -15.24 0.26
C LEU A 257 19.30 -13.80 0.49
N TRP A 258 18.99 -13.25 1.65
CA TRP A 258 19.33 -11.89 2.01
C TRP A 258 20.51 -11.85 2.99
N HIS A 259 21.47 -10.96 2.70
CA HIS A 259 22.67 -10.77 3.52
C HIS A 259 22.87 -9.33 4.01
N LEU A 260 22.14 -8.36 3.45
CA LEU A 260 22.38 -6.94 3.64
C LEU A 260 21.06 -6.17 3.72
N CYS A 261 21.05 -5.11 4.54
CA CYS A 261 19.99 -4.13 4.66
C CYS A 261 20.60 -2.73 4.50
N VAL A 262 20.39 -2.13 3.32
CA VAL A 262 20.85 -0.77 3.04
C VAL A 262 19.67 0.04 2.50
N PRO A 263 19.27 1.14 3.19
CA PRO A 263 18.31 2.09 2.62
C PRO A 263 18.86 2.66 1.32
N LEU A 264 18.00 2.82 0.32
CA LEU A 264 18.33 3.48 -0.96
C LEU A 264 19.01 4.85 -0.77
N SER A 265 18.70 5.57 0.31
CA SER A 265 19.31 6.86 0.66
C SER A 265 20.81 6.78 1.02
N GLN A 266 21.29 5.62 1.51
CA GLN A 266 22.71 5.38 1.77
C GLN A 266 23.47 4.94 0.50
N TYR A 267 22.79 4.28 -0.44
CA TYR A 267 23.38 3.88 -1.72
C TYR A 267 23.83 5.08 -2.55
N CYS A 268 23.09 6.19 -2.50
CA CYS A 268 23.46 7.45 -3.17
C CYS A 268 24.57 8.24 -2.47
N LYS A 269 24.93 7.92 -1.22
CA LYS A 269 25.96 8.66 -0.45
C LYS A 269 27.32 7.98 -0.41
N LYS A 270 27.41 6.67 -0.64
CA LYS A 270 28.71 5.97 -0.73
C LYS A 270 29.22 6.04 -2.17
N ARG A 271 30.16 6.96 -2.46
CA ARG A 271 31.13 6.72 -3.54
C ARG A 271 31.88 5.45 -3.16
N LEU A 272 31.62 4.36 -3.87
CA LEU A 272 32.42 3.14 -3.74
C LEU A 272 33.88 3.48 -4.09
N PRO A 273 34.86 3.00 -3.32
CA PRO A 273 36.27 3.15 -3.69
C PRO A 273 36.54 2.42 -5.01
N PRO A 274 37.42 2.95 -5.87
CA PRO A 274 37.88 2.19 -7.03
C PRO A 274 38.61 0.96 -6.48
N HIS A 275 38.36 -0.20 -7.07
CA HIS A 275 38.92 -1.52 -6.68
C HIS A 275 38.14 -2.34 -5.65
N THR A 276 36.85 -2.59 -5.92
CA THR A 276 36.20 -3.82 -5.47
C THR A 276 35.64 -4.56 -6.69
N LEU A 277 36.26 -5.68 -7.04
CA LEU A 277 35.75 -6.58 -8.08
C LEU A 277 34.49 -7.27 -7.54
N LEU A 278 33.33 -6.95 -8.12
CA LEU A 278 32.09 -7.69 -7.94
C LEU A 278 32.02 -8.85 -8.95
N PRO A 279 31.42 -10.01 -8.58
CA PRO A 279 31.11 -11.07 -9.54
C PRO A 279 30.05 -10.60 -10.55
N PRO A 280 29.97 -11.21 -11.75
CA PRO A 280 29.51 -10.55 -12.96
C PRO A 280 28.00 -10.67 -13.14
N PHE A 281 27.19 -10.00 -12.33
CA PHE A 281 25.82 -9.61 -12.72
C PHE A 281 25.49 -8.29 -12.01
N PHE A 282 24.85 -7.37 -12.73
CA PHE A 282 24.49 -5.97 -12.38
C PHE A 282 25.43 -4.87 -12.90
N LEU A 283 25.07 -4.31 -14.07
CA LEU A 283 25.43 -2.94 -14.49
C LEU A 283 24.18 -2.07 -14.42
N ALA A 284 24.13 -1.14 -13.46
CA ALA A 284 23.20 -0.03 -13.47
C ALA A 284 23.85 1.14 -14.23
N SER A 285 23.24 1.56 -15.35
CA SER A 285 23.70 2.69 -16.14
C SER A 285 23.42 4.01 -15.43
N VAL A 286 24.47 4.68 -14.93
CA VAL A 286 24.43 6.06 -14.44
C VAL A 286 24.95 6.98 -15.53
N GLY A 287 24.06 7.77 -16.15
CA GLY A 287 24.44 8.79 -17.13
C GLY A 287 25.10 9.99 -16.45
N HIS A 288 26.42 10.13 -16.62
CA HIS A 288 27.15 11.35 -16.27
C HIS A 288 27.16 12.35 -17.43
N ARG A 289 26.87 13.63 -17.12
CA ARG A 289 27.18 14.78 -17.99
C ARG A 289 28.69 15.04 -17.98
N LEU A 290 29.30 15.29 -19.13
CA LEU A 290 30.56 16.02 -19.28
C LEU A 290 30.53 16.90 -20.57
N PRO A 291 31.40 17.92 -20.68
CA PRO A 291 31.11 19.18 -21.38
C PRO A 291 31.60 19.25 -22.83
N CYS A 292 31.14 20.29 -23.53
CA CYS A 292 31.45 20.67 -24.90
C CYS A 292 32.94 20.99 -25.14
N HIS A 293 33.57 20.45 -26.20
CA HIS A 293 34.07 21.20 -27.39
C HIS A 293 34.84 20.26 -28.38
N PRO A 294 35.16 20.68 -29.64
CA PRO A 294 34.91 19.90 -30.85
C PRO A 294 36.19 19.36 -31.54
N GLY A 295 36.03 18.38 -32.43
CA GLY A 295 37.07 17.98 -33.38
C GLY A 295 36.96 16.53 -33.87
N ASP A 296 36.15 16.34 -34.91
CA ASP A 296 36.39 15.53 -36.11
C ASP A 296 36.84 14.04 -36.10
N LEU A 297 35.96 13.26 -36.76
CA LEU A 297 36.18 12.30 -37.85
C LEU A 297 36.12 10.77 -37.59
N LEU A 298 35.10 10.21 -38.28
CA LEU A 298 35.01 8.90 -38.97
C LEU A 298 34.61 7.63 -38.19
N GLY A 299 33.30 7.33 -38.27
CA GLY A 299 32.83 6.16 -39.02
C GLY A 299 32.69 4.83 -38.27
N ARG A 300 31.44 4.43 -37.98
CA ARG A 300 30.80 3.18 -38.49
C ARG A 300 29.39 3.02 -37.93
N HIS A 301 28.51 2.52 -38.81
CA HIS A 301 27.09 2.28 -38.63
C HIS A 301 26.75 1.34 -37.46
N PHE A 302 25.75 1.72 -36.64
CA PHE A 302 24.74 0.80 -36.11
C PHE A 302 23.42 1.57 -35.91
N LEU A 303 22.33 0.95 -36.38
CA LEU A 303 20.97 1.48 -36.41
C LEU A 303 20.43 1.69 -34.98
N THR A 304 20.01 2.92 -34.67
CA THR A 304 19.17 3.26 -33.51
C THR A 304 17.79 3.69 -34.02
N VAL A 305 16.76 2.98 -33.57
CA VAL A 305 15.37 3.45 -33.68
C VAL A 305 15.12 4.37 -32.48
N SER A 306 14.90 5.64 -32.79
CA SER A 306 14.54 6.73 -31.88
C SER A 306 13.04 6.71 -31.61
N TYR A 307 12.62 6.99 -30.37
CA TYR A 307 11.34 7.66 -30.15
C TYR A 307 11.50 8.79 -29.12
N GLU A 308 10.85 9.89 -29.48
CA GLU A 308 11.17 11.26 -29.11
C GLU A 308 10.69 11.66 -27.71
N ARG A 309 11.46 12.56 -27.09
CA ARG A 309 11.01 13.44 -26.01
C ARG A 309 10.21 14.59 -26.62
N PHE A 310 8.98 14.80 -26.17
CA PHE A 310 8.34 16.11 -26.25
C PHE A 310 8.41 16.82 -24.90
N CYS A 311 9.29 17.82 -24.81
CA CYS A 311 9.10 18.97 -23.95
C CYS A 311 8.13 19.91 -24.65
N MET A 312 7.05 20.34 -23.99
CA MET A 312 6.40 21.61 -24.31
C MET A 312 5.90 22.28 -23.04
N CYS A 313 6.59 23.36 -22.68
CA CYS A 313 6.02 24.49 -21.97
C CYS A 313 5.02 25.19 -22.91
N HIS A 314 3.82 25.52 -22.44
CA HIS A 314 3.06 26.60 -23.07
C HIS A 314 2.46 27.56 -22.03
N ALA A 315 2.96 28.79 -22.12
CA ALA A 315 2.27 29.99 -21.71
C ALA A 315 1.03 30.22 -22.58
N ARG A 316 0.04 30.91 -22.01
CA ARG A 316 -1.20 31.38 -22.64
C ARG A 316 -0.92 32.23 -23.88
N PRO A 317 -1.91 32.36 -24.79
CA PRO A 317 -2.66 33.63 -24.77
C PRO A 317 -4.17 33.52 -25.05
N ASN A 318 -4.77 34.70 -24.97
CA ASN A 318 -6.17 35.09 -24.84
C ASN A 318 -7.20 34.62 -25.88
N THR A 319 -8.43 34.59 -25.35
CA THR A 319 -9.75 34.80 -25.97
C THR A 319 -9.83 35.57 -27.29
N LEU A 320 -10.59 35.00 -28.24
CA LEU A 320 -11.70 35.67 -28.93
C LEU A 320 -12.56 34.59 -29.62
N GLY A 321 -13.86 34.60 -29.32
CA GLY A 321 -14.84 33.69 -29.89
C GLY A 321 -15.39 34.18 -31.23
N ILE A 322 -16.03 33.28 -31.97
CA ILE A 322 -17.19 33.49 -32.84
C ILE A 322 -17.81 32.11 -33.16
N ARG A 323 -19.10 32.17 -33.48
CA ARG A 323 -20.20 31.19 -33.37
C ARG A 323 -20.27 30.09 -34.44
N ALA A 324 -21.24 29.19 -34.18
CA ALA A 324 -22.14 28.47 -35.11
C ALA A 324 -21.63 27.10 -35.62
N SER A 325 -22.42 26.04 -35.84
CA SER A 325 -23.84 25.70 -35.65
C SER A 325 -24.04 24.26 -36.18
N TYR A 326 -24.93 23.48 -35.55
CA TYR A 326 -25.75 22.36 -36.08
C TYR A 326 -25.11 21.17 -36.84
N ALA A 327 -25.38 19.93 -36.38
CA ALA A 327 -26.33 19.00 -37.02
C ALA A 327 -26.25 17.55 -36.45
N ARG A 328 -27.40 16.87 -36.49
CA ARG A 328 -27.73 15.51 -36.01
C ARG A 328 -27.23 14.39 -36.95
N ALA A 329 -27.15 13.17 -36.40
CA ALA A 329 -27.65 11.87 -36.91
C ALA A 329 -26.70 10.74 -36.44
N SER A 330 -27.09 9.90 -35.48
CA SER A 330 -27.78 8.60 -35.63
C SER A 330 -27.09 7.61 -36.58
N GLU A 331 -26.52 6.54 -36.03
CA GLU A 331 -26.81 5.16 -36.48
C GLU A 331 -26.14 4.09 -35.58
N ALA A 332 -26.84 2.97 -35.46
CA ALA A 332 -26.54 1.83 -34.61
C ALA A 332 -25.84 0.73 -35.41
N ILE A 333 -24.83 0.06 -34.83
CA ILE A 333 -24.36 -1.27 -35.27
C ILE A 333 -24.06 -2.14 -34.04
N ARG A 334 -24.63 -3.36 -34.08
CA ARG A 334 -24.55 -4.47 -33.10
C ARG A 334 -23.17 -5.18 -33.10
N PRO A 335 -22.89 -6.08 -32.13
CA PRO A 335 -21.54 -6.36 -31.64
C PRO A 335 -20.83 -7.50 -32.40
N ARG A 336 -19.48 -7.50 -32.34
CA ARG A 336 -18.64 -8.63 -32.77
C ARG A 336 -17.83 -9.18 -31.60
N ALA A 337 -17.69 -10.50 -31.62
CA ALA A 337 -17.21 -11.35 -30.55
C ALA A 337 -15.68 -11.35 -30.38
N SER A 338 -15.28 -11.62 -29.13
CA SER A 338 -14.10 -12.37 -28.68
C SER A 338 -12.73 -12.01 -29.29
N GLU A 339 -11.96 -11.22 -28.54
CA GLU A 339 -10.50 -11.33 -28.54
C GLU A 339 -10.02 -11.62 -27.11
N ARG A 340 -9.54 -12.85 -26.90
CA ARG A 340 -8.70 -13.21 -25.75
C ARG A 340 -7.35 -12.52 -25.95
N ILE A 341 -7.10 -11.44 -25.22
CA ILE A 341 -5.75 -10.91 -25.08
C ILE A 341 -5.06 -11.68 -23.95
N GLN A 342 -4.20 -12.60 -24.34
CA GLN A 342 -3.23 -13.26 -23.48
C GLN A 342 -2.16 -12.22 -23.12
N GLN A 343 -2.30 -11.59 -21.95
CA GLN A 343 -1.25 -10.68 -21.44
C GLN A 343 -0.07 -11.52 -20.96
N ARG A 344 1.08 -11.39 -21.65
CA ARG A 344 2.37 -11.83 -21.10
C ARG A 344 2.77 -10.86 -19.98
N PRO A 345 3.28 -11.34 -18.83
CA PRO A 345 3.86 -10.45 -17.84
C PRO A 345 5.18 -9.88 -18.39
N SER A 346 5.31 -8.57 -18.41
CA SER A 346 6.59 -7.89 -18.62
C SER A 346 7.46 -8.05 -17.38
N GLU A 347 8.61 -8.70 -17.54
CA GLU A 347 9.65 -8.81 -16.51
C GLU A 347 10.25 -7.42 -16.25
N GLY A 348 9.79 -6.78 -15.17
CA GLY A 348 10.39 -5.57 -14.64
C GLY A 348 11.43 -5.93 -13.58
N LEU A 349 12.70 -5.64 -13.85
CA LEU A 349 13.77 -5.62 -12.85
C LEU A 349 13.49 -4.49 -11.84
N PHE A 350 12.95 -4.83 -10.67
CA PHE A 350 12.83 -3.90 -9.55
C PHE A 350 14.07 -4.01 -8.66
N ASN A 351 14.61 -2.86 -8.25
CA ASN A 351 15.65 -2.78 -7.23
C ASN A 351 14.98 -2.89 -5.85
N TYR A 352 15.30 -3.96 -5.12
CA TYR A 352 14.54 -4.40 -3.95
C TYR A 352 15.25 -4.02 -2.64
N ALA A 353 14.84 -2.90 -2.05
CA ALA A 353 14.89 -2.69 -0.59
C ALA A 353 13.44 -2.81 -0.11
N GLU A 354 13.05 -3.98 0.39
CA GLU A 354 11.63 -4.41 0.33
C GLU A 354 10.81 -4.17 1.58
N MET A 355 11.43 -3.68 2.65
CA MET A 355 10.73 -3.34 3.87
C MET A 355 10.57 -1.83 3.96
N GLU A 356 9.36 -1.35 4.23
CA GLU A 356 9.08 0.07 4.43
C GLU A 356 9.00 0.39 5.94
N VAL A 357 8.62 -0.59 6.78
CA VAL A 357 8.56 -0.47 8.25
C VAL A 357 8.90 -1.82 8.93
N ALA A 358 9.68 -1.78 10.02
CA ALA A 358 10.05 -2.93 10.87
C ALA A 358 9.22 -3.01 12.17
N MET A 359 9.02 -4.20 12.73
CA MET A 359 8.37 -4.39 14.06
C MET A 359 9.19 -3.96 15.25
#